data_AF-A0AAE8QJT3-F1
#
_entry.id   AF-A0AAE8QJT3-F1
#
_cell.length_a   1.000
_cell.length_b   1.000
_cell.length_c   1.000
_cell.angle_alpha   90.00
_cell.angle_beta   90.00
_cell.angle_gamma   90.00
#
_symmetry.space_group_name_H-M   'P 1'
#
loop_
_entity.id
_entity.type
_entity.pdbx_description
1 polymer ?
#
loop_
_entity_poly.entity_id
_entity_poly.type
_entity_poly.pdbx_seq_one_letter_code
_entity_poly.pdbx_strand_id
1 'polypeptide(L)' 'MTVWFSNNRVETSVVTVSSRDFIVCKRIVGSHAIVFVEDIRTGKRAFPDTDNAGFDLAQSEKIARELIQQLIEE' A
#
# COMPACT_ATOMS: atom_id res chain seq x y z
N MET A 1 -15.54 -1.46 5.87
CA MET A 1 -14.66 -1.88 6.98
C MET A 1 -13.50 -2.61 6.34
N THR A 2 -12.27 -2.15 6.56
CA THR A 2 -11.05 -2.71 5.95
C THR A 2 -10.37 -3.59 6.98
N VAL A 3 -10.16 -4.87 6.68
CA VAL A 3 -9.54 -5.83 7.60
C VAL A 3 -8.04 -5.89 7.32
N TRP A 4 -7.23 -5.64 8.34
CA TRP A 4 -5.77 -5.75 8.25
C TRP A 4 -5.32 -7.10 8.81
N PHE A 5 -4.50 -7.81 8.04
CA PHE A 5 -3.77 -9.00 8.47
C PHE A 5 -2.35 -8.59 8.82
N SER A 6 -1.81 -9.10 9.93
CA SER A 6 -0.44 -8.81 10.37
C SER A 6 0.29 -10.08 10.75
N ASN A 7 1.57 -10.17 10.40
CA ASN A 7 2.46 -11.25 10.82
C ASN A 7 3.62 -10.76 11.72
N ASN A 8 3.43 -9.63 12.40
CA ASN A 8 4.45 -8.91 13.20
C ASN A 8 5.63 -8.32 12.39
N ARG A 9 5.66 -8.51 11.06
CA ARG A 9 6.67 -7.91 10.18
C ARG A 9 6.04 -7.05 9.09
N VAL A 10 4.88 -7.44 8.60
CA VAL A 10 4.13 -6.78 7.54
C VAL A 10 2.66 -6.78 7.93
N GLU A 11 2.01 -5.65 7.68
CA GLU A 11 0.57 -5.48 7.70
C GLU A 11 0.06 -5.43 6.26
N THR A 12 -0.97 -6.21 5.95
CA THR A 12 -1.54 -6.29 4.60
C THR A 12 -3.05 -6.16 4.66
N SER A 13 -3.66 -5.49 3.69
CA SER A 13 -5.11 -5.44 3.55
C SER A 13 -5.54 -5.43 2.10
N VAL A 14 -6.73 -5.94 1.83
CA VAL A 14 -7.38 -5.84 0.52
C VAL A 14 -8.33 -4.64 0.56
N VAL A 15 -8.18 -3.74 -0.42
CA VAL A 15 -9.00 -2.54 -0.56
C VAL A 15 -9.64 -2.53 -1.94
N THR A 16 -10.97 -2.42 -1.96
CA THR A 16 -11.72 -2.27 -3.21
C THR A 16 -11.89 -0.80 -3.56
N VAL A 17 -11.41 -0.39 -4.74
CA VAL A 17 -11.57 0.97 -5.29
C VAL A 17 -12.07 0.85 -6.73
N SER A 18 -13.19 1.54 -7.05
CA SER A 18 -13.78 1.52 -8.41
C SER A 18 -14.02 0.10 -8.97
N SER A 19 -14.49 -0.82 -8.12
CA SER A 19 -14.70 -2.25 -8.45
C SER A 19 -13.43 -3.05 -8.81
N ARG A 20 -12.24 -2.51 -8.49
CA ARG A 20 -10.96 -3.23 -8.57
C ARG A 20 -10.45 -3.48 -7.16
N ASP A 21 -9.88 -4.65 -6.93
CA ASP A 21 -9.31 -5.03 -5.65
C ASP A 21 -7.79 -4.85 -5.68
N PHE A 22 -7.28 -4.20 -4.64
CA PHE A 22 -5.86 -3.91 -4.48
C PHE A 22 -5.36 -4.49 -3.16
N ILE A 23 -4.17 -5.08 -3.18
CA ILE A 23 -3.45 -5.48 -1.97
C ILE A 23 -2.57 -4.30 -1.56
N VAL A 24 -2.84 -3.74 -0.38
CA VAL A 24 -1.98 -2.75 0.27
C VAL A 24 -1.10 -3.47 1.26
N CYS A 25 0.21 -3.34 1.09
CA CYS A 25 1.21 -3.91 1.98
C CYS A 25 1.99 -2.80 2.67
N LYS A 26 2.11 -2.90 3.99
CA LYS A 26 2.85 -1.96 4.84
C LYS A 26 3.81 -2.72 5.75
N ARG A 27 5.07 -2.30 5.81
CA ARG A 27 6.05 -2.79 6.78
C ARG A 27 6.53 -1.65 7.65
N ILE A 28 6.44 -1.82 8.96
CA ILE A 28 6.92 -0.84 9.95
C ILE A 28 8.35 -1.21 10.34
N VAL A 29 9.28 -0.27 10.20
CA VAL A 29 10.70 -0.39 10.55
C VAL A 29 11.06 0.79 11.45
N GLY A 30 11.03 0.60 12.77
CA GLY A 30 11.21 1.69 13.72
C GLY A 30 10.07 2.71 13.60
N SER A 31 10.40 3.98 13.34
CA SER A 31 9.43 5.05 13.09
C SER A 31 9.02 5.21 11.61
N HIS A 32 9.52 4.33 10.74
CA HIS A 32 9.38 4.44 9.29
C HIS A 32 8.44 3.34 8.78
N ALA A 33 7.59 3.66 7.82
CA ALA A 33 6.70 2.72 7.15
C ALA A 33 7.06 2.62 5.67
N ILE A 34 7.28 1.40 5.19
CA ILE A 34 7.44 1.06 3.77
C ILE A 34 6.08 0.60 3.27
N VAL A 35 5.59 1.17 2.17
CA VAL A 35 4.27 0.84 1.60
C VAL A 35 4.45 0.45 0.13
N PHE A 36 3.71 -0.56 -0.33
CA PHE A 36 3.49 -0.80 -1.75
C PHE A 36 2.05 -1.27 -1.99
N VAL A 37 1.59 -1.14 -3.24
CA VAL A 37 0.26 -1.56 -3.66
C VAL A 37 0.36 -2.49 -4.86
N GLU A 38 -0.42 -3.56 -4.87
CA GLU A 38 -0.57 -4.47 -6.00
C GLU A 38 -2.03 -4.52 -6.47
N ASP A 39 -2.26 -4.40 -7.77
CA ASP A 39 -3.58 -4.71 -8.36
C ASP A 39 -3.72 -6.22 -8.55
N ILE A 40 -4.71 -6.82 -7.88
CA ILE A 40 -4.95 -8.27 -7.91
C ILE A 40 -5.24 -8.75 -9.33
N ARG A 41 -5.91 -7.93 -10.15
CA ARG A 41 -6.35 -8.34 -11.48
C ARG A 41 -5.19 -8.38 -12.47
N THR A 42 -4.27 -7.42 -12.39
CA THR A 42 -3.18 -7.28 -13.38
C THR A 42 -1.83 -7.77 -12.86
N GLY A 43 -1.68 -7.95 -11.54
CA GLY A 43 -0.40 -8.23 -10.89
C GLY A 43 0.58 -7.06 -10.92
N LYS A 44 0.17 -5.88 -11.42
CA LYS A 44 1.00 -4.67 -11.43
C LYS A 44 1.20 -4.16 -10.01
N ARG A 45 2.41 -3.66 -9.74
CA ARG A 45 2.80 -3.12 -8.44
C ARG A 45 3.23 -1.67 -8.58
N ALA A 46 2.74 -0.82 -7.68
CA ALA A 46 3.20 0.54 -7.51
C ALA A 46 4.00 0.67 -6.23
N PHE A 47 5.13 1.38 -6.34
CA PHE A 47 6.04 1.68 -5.25
C PHE A 47 6.16 3.21 -5.14
N PRO A 48 6.36 3.75 -3.93
CA PRO A 48 6.64 5.17 -3.76
C PRO A 48 7.94 5.56 -4.47
N ASP A 49 7.96 6.68 -5.18
CA ASP A 49 9.10 7.16 -5.99
C ASP A 49 10.36 7.55 -5.19
N THR A 50 10.32 7.44 -3.86
CA THR A 50 11.45 7.84 -3.01
C THR A 50 12.29 6.63 -2.61
N ASP A 51 13.55 6.63 -3.06
CA ASP A 51 14.56 5.61 -2.76
C ASP A 51 14.79 5.37 -1.25
N ASN A 52 14.27 6.26 -0.38
CA ASN A 52 14.28 6.16 1.08
C ASN A 52 12.88 6.38 1.67
N ALA A 53 11.89 5.63 1.16
CA ALA A 53 10.48 5.66 1.55
C ALA A 53 10.21 5.12 2.98
N GLY A 54 10.90 5.67 3.97
CA GLY A 54 10.49 5.55 5.35
C GLY A 54 9.57 6.69 5.70
N PHE A 55 8.28 6.47 5.56
CA PHE A 55 7.27 7.49 5.85
C PHE A 55 6.80 7.38 7.29
N ASP A 56 6.26 8.46 7.83
CA ASP A 56 5.53 8.35 9.09
C ASP A 56 4.35 7.38 8.89
N LEU A 57 4.02 6.62 9.93
CA LEU A 57 2.87 5.72 9.94
C LEU A 57 1.59 6.47 9.56
N ALA A 58 1.46 7.72 9.99
CA ALA A 58 0.33 8.59 9.65
C ALA A 58 0.23 8.91 8.15
N GLN A 59 1.33 8.86 7.40
CA GLN A 59 1.37 9.14 5.96
C GLN A 59 1.13 7.87 5.12
N SER A 60 1.29 6.68 5.70
CA SER A 60 1.20 5.40 4.97
C SER A 60 -0.13 5.20 4.23
N GLU A 61 -1.25 5.63 4.82
CA GLU A 61 -2.56 5.55 4.16
C GLU A 61 -2.70 6.51 2.98
N LYS A 62 -2.17 7.72 3.11
CA LYS A 62 -2.19 8.71 2.02
C LYS A 62 -1.40 8.18 0.83
N ILE A 63 -0.22 7.65 1.09
CA ILE A 63 0.67 7.07 0.06
C ILE A 63 0.01 5.87 -0.59
N ALA A 64 -0.59 4.96 0.18
CA ALA A 64 -1.33 3.83 -0.40
C ALA A 64 -2.43 4.29 -1.38
N ARG A 65 -3.15 5.38 -1.06
CA ARG A 65 -4.17 5.94 -1.96
C ARG A 65 -3.57 6.52 -3.24
N GLU A 66 -2.45 7.24 -3.13
CA GLU A 66 -1.72 7.79 -4.28
C GLU A 66 -1.23 6.67 -5.21
N LEU A 67 -0.67 5.59 -4.66
CA LEU A 67 -0.22 4.42 -5.43
C LEU A 67 -1.39 3.67 -6.09
N ILE A 68 -2.54 3.54 -5.42
CA ILE A 68 -3.75 3.00 -6.04
C ILE A 68 -4.17 3.87 -7.23
N GLN A 69 -4.15 5.20 -7.08
CA GLN A 69 -4.54 6.12 -8.15
C GLN A 69 -3.63 5.98 -9.38
N GLN A 70 -2.31 5.85 -9.18
CA GLN A 70 -1.35 5.58 -10.26
C GLN A 70 -1.71 4.29 -11.03
N LEU A 71 -2.02 3.19 -10.33
CA LEU A 71 -2.41 1.92 -10.95
C LEU A 71 -3.78 1.96 -11.65
N ILE A 72 -4.60 2.97 -11.37
CA ILE A 72 -5.89 3.19 -12.04
C ILE A 72 -5.70 4.00 -13.33
N GLU A 73 -4.77 4.95 -13.33
CA GLU A 73 -4.52 5.86 -14.46
C GLU A 73 -3.65 5.24 -15.57
N GLU A 74 -2.92 4.16 -15.26
CA GLU A 74 -2.18 3.32 -16.23
C GLU A 74 -3.02 2.26 -16.94
#